data_AF-A0A6C0CUP4-F1
#
_entry.id   AF-A0A6C0CUP4-F1
#
_cell.length_a   1.000
_cell.length_b   1.000
_cell.length_c   1.000
_cell.angle_alpha   90.00
_cell.angle_beta   90.00
_cell.angle_gamma   90.00
#
_symmetry.space_group_name_H-M   'P 1'
#
loop_
_entity.id
_entity.type
_entity.pdbx_description
1 polymer ?
#
loop_
_entity_poly.entity_id
_entity_poly.type
_entity_poly.pdbx_seq_one_letter_code
_entity_poly.pdbx_strand_id
1 'polypeptide(L)'
;MKLDCVLTAVNNNPLYLEFIPIFVNTWKKLYPSVDVKIILTAEKIPEEYLDYKENIILFEPIENVLTSFIAQYIRLLYPCILNYENGILITDMDILPMNRTYYTEHIKEYENTKFIYMRENICFSESQIAMCYNVASPLIWKEIFEINSLEDVRDRLKTVFQSNIVLEGGGNVGWCIDQLHLYEKVINWNDKTNNFICLKEKDTGFHRLNRFDFYQLDDIIKENISNGVYADYHCYRPMSTYHKINNDIYDLLPAMPKEVQSPQLISKKRRGKRRKK
;
A
#
# COMPACT_ATOMS: atom_id res chain seq x y z
N MET A 1 -10.95 -10.44 -5.33
CA MET A 1 -9.50 -10.41 -5.47
C MET A 1 -8.98 -10.42 -4.05
N LYS A 2 -8.01 -11.28 -3.74
CA LYS A 2 -7.36 -11.26 -2.43
C LYS A 2 -6.18 -10.27 -2.48
N LEU A 3 -5.88 -9.60 -1.38
CA LEU A 3 -4.66 -8.82 -1.25
C LEU A 3 -3.53 -9.73 -0.73
N ASP A 4 -2.47 -9.92 -1.51
CA ASP A 4 -1.30 -10.69 -1.08
C ASP A 4 -0.15 -9.79 -0.66
N CYS A 5 0.02 -8.62 -1.30
CA CYS A 5 1.14 -7.73 -1.05
C CYS A 5 0.71 -6.26 -1.02
N VAL A 6 1.31 -5.48 -0.14
CA VAL A 6 1.43 -4.03 -0.28
C VAL A 6 2.85 -3.67 -0.70
N LEU A 7 2.98 -2.75 -1.65
CA LEU A 7 4.24 -2.28 -2.20
C LEU A 7 4.33 -0.76 -2.05
N THR A 8 5.45 -0.29 -1.51
CA THR A 8 5.84 1.14 -1.54
C THR A 8 7.30 1.26 -1.99
N ALA A 9 7.78 2.48 -2.12
CA ALA A 9 9.16 2.76 -2.50
C ALA A 9 9.66 4.07 -1.89
N VAL A 10 10.94 4.10 -1.55
CA VAL A 10 11.65 5.25 -0.98
C VAL A 10 13.10 5.30 -1.50
N ASN A 11 13.76 6.43 -1.34
CA ASN A 11 15.20 6.57 -1.50
C ASN A 11 15.83 6.94 -0.14
N ASN A 12 17.11 7.35 -0.14
CA ASN A 12 17.83 7.77 1.07
C ASN A 12 17.34 9.09 1.70
N ASN A 13 16.21 9.67 1.27
CA ASN A 13 15.67 10.89 1.88
C ASN A 13 15.05 10.59 3.26
N PRO A 14 15.59 11.13 4.36
CA PRO A 14 15.06 10.88 5.71
C PRO A 14 13.58 11.27 5.88
N LEU A 15 13.09 12.23 5.08
CA LEU A 15 11.69 12.64 5.10
C LEU A 15 10.71 11.47 4.88
N TYR A 16 11.12 10.43 4.16
CA TYR A 16 10.33 9.23 3.90
C TYR A 16 10.97 7.95 4.43
N LEU A 17 12.30 7.86 4.41
CA LEU A 17 13.04 6.67 4.84
C LEU A 17 12.76 6.31 6.30
N GLU A 18 12.62 7.31 7.18
CA GLU A 18 12.36 7.09 8.61
C GLU A 18 11.00 6.43 8.91
N PHE A 19 10.09 6.35 7.93
CA PHE A 19 8.78 5.70 8.09
C PHE A 19 8.83 4.18 7.93
N ILE A 20 9.93 3.60 7.45
CA ILE A 20 10.04 2.14 7.23
C ILE A 20 9.52 1.33 8.44
N PRO A 21 9.95 1.60 9.69
CA PRO A 21 9.49 0.84 10.85
C PRO A 21 7.98 0.90 11.06
N ILE A 22 7.41 2.11 11.13
CA ILE A 22 5.98 2.27 11.40
C ILE A 22 5.11 1.77 10.24
N PHE A 23 5.59 1.89 9.00
CA PHE A 23 4.92 1.36 7.82
C PHE A 23 4.76 -0.16 7.90
N VAL A 24 5.86 -0.88 8.12
CA VAL A 24 5.84 -2.36 8.24
C VAL A 24 4.97 -2.77 9.43
N ASN A 25 5.18 -2.16 10.59
CA ASN A 25 4.48 -2.52 11.82
C ASN A 25 2.96 -2.29 11.69
N THR A 26 2.53 -1.19 11.08
CA THR A 26 1.11 -0.88 10.92
C THR A 26 0.41 -1.86 9.98
N TRP A 27 1.02 -2.13 8.82
CA TRP A 27 0.48 -3.11 7.88
C TRP A 27 0.42 -4.52 8.49
N LYS A 28 1.45 -4.97 9.21
CA LYS A 28 1.43 -6.28 9.87
C LYS A 28 0.45 -6.34 11.05
N LYS A 29 0.22 -5.24 11.77
CA LYS A 29 -0.77 -5.15 12.84
C LYS A 29 -2.20 -5.35 12.31
N LEU A 30 -2.55 -4.67 11.22
CA LEU A 30 -3.91 -4.68 10.65
C LEU A 30 -4.16 -5.80 9.63
N TYR A 31 -3.14 -6.19 8.88
CA TYR A 31 -3.20 -7.18 7.81
C TYR A 31 -2.04 -8.20 7.93
N PRO A 32 -2.04 -9.05 8.97
CA PRO A 32 -0.90 -9.94 9.25
C PRO A 32 -0.59 -10.94 8.13
N SER A 33 -1.58 -11.28 7.29
CA SER A 33 -1.41 -12.18 6.14
C SER A 33 -0.94 -11.49 4.86
N VAL A 34 -0.89 -10.16 4.83
CA VAL A 34 -0.44 -9.39 3.67
C VAL A 34 1.08 -9.20 3.79
N ASP A 35 1.81 -9.51 2.73
CA ASP A 35 3.24 -9.21 2.68
C ASP A 35 3.48 -7.71 2.46
N VAL A 36 4.58 -7.21 3.04
CA VAL A 36 4.95 -5.81 2.96
C VAL A 36 6.28 -5.72 2.25
N LYS A 37 6.29 -5.06 1.08
CA LYS A 37 7.49 -4.83 0.29
C LYS A 37 7.77 -3.33 0.13
N ILE A 38 9.03 -2.96 0.33
CA ILE A 38 9.53 -1.59 0.25
C ILE A 38 10.70 -1.62 -0.73
N ILE A 39 10.57 -0.95 -1.86
CA ILE A 39 11.70 -0.77 -2.77
C ILE A 39 12.55 0.38 -2.25
N LEU A 40 13.79 0.10 -1.88
CA LEU A 40 14.74 1.11 -1.41
C LEU A 40 15.72 1.43 -2.52
N THR A 41 15.65 2.64 -3.05
CA THR A 41 16.62 3.17 -4.02
C THR A 41 17.89 3.62 -3.30
N ALA A 42 18.85 2.72 -3.15
CA ALA A 42 20.11 2.95 -2.44
C ALA A 42 21.19 1.92 -2.84
N GLU A 43 22.45 2.20 -2.52
CA GLU A 43 23.56 1.24 -2.72
C GLU A 43 23.57 0.11 -1.68
N LYS A 44 23.03 0.37 -0.49
CA LYS A 44 22.90 -0.60 0.61
C LYS A 44 21.72 -0.24 1.51
N ILE A 45 21.21 -1.23 2.24
CA ILE A 45 20.25 -1.00 3.33
C ILE A 45 21.00 -0.34 4.51
N PRO A 46 20.54 0.83 5.02
CA PRO A 46 21.13 1.44 6.21
C PRO A 46 21.04 0.52 7.43
N GLU A 47 22.02 0.63 8.33
CA GLU A 47 22.16 -0.28 9.48
C GLU A 47 20.92 -0.25 10.38
N GLU A 48 20.31 0.91 10.58
CA GLU A 48 19.11 1.06 11.41
C GLU A 48 17.85 0.36 10.85
N TYR A 49 17.87 -0.08 9.58
CA TYR A 49 16.74 -0.77 8.94
C TYR A 49 17.02 -2.24 8.63
N LEU A 50 18.13 -2.81 9.13
CA LEU A 50 18.46 -4.22 8.88
C LEU A 50 17.43 -5.21 9.45
N ASP A 51 16.74 -4.85 10.53
CA ASP A 51 15.64 -5.65 11.09
C ASP A 51 14.45 -5.78 10.11
N TYR A 52 14.35 -4.88 9.14
CA TYR A 52 13.31 -4.85 8.10
C TYR A 52 13.81 -5.37 6.75
N LYS A 53 15.01 -5.96 6.66
CA LYS A 53 15.63 -6.37 5.38
C LYS A 53 14.75 -7.32 4.55
N GLU A 54 13.95 -8.18 5.19
CA GLU A 54 13.06 -9.13 4.49
C GLU A 54 11.85 -8.42 3.84
N ASN A 55 11.55 -7.20 4.30
CA ASN A 55 10.56 -6.30 3.70
C ASN A 55 11.18 -5.40 2.63
N ILE A 56 12.50 -5.27 2.57
CA ILE A 56 13.18 -4.32 1.70
C ILE A 56 13.74 -5.03 0.46
N ILE A 57 13.38 -4.49 -0.70
CA ILE A 57 13.99 -4.84 -1.98
C ILE A 57 14.95 -3.72 -2.34
N LEU A 58 16.26 -4.00 -2.31
CA LEU A 58 17.27 -3.02 -2.68
C LEU A 58 17.27 -2.83 -4.19
N PHE A 59 17.13 -1.58 -4.64
CA PHE A 59 17.24 -1.19 -6.04
C PHE A 59 18.37 -0.16 -6.17
N GLU A 60 19.44 -0.54 -6.84
CA GLU A 60 20.58 0.38 -6.98
C GLU A 60 20.18 1.62 -7.81
N PRO A 61 20.69 2.82 -7.44
CA PRO A 61 20.52 4.02 -8.24
C PRO A 61 20.93 3.81 -9.71
N ILE A 62 20.21 4.47 -10.60
CA ILE A 62 20.55 4.49 -12.02
C ILE A 62 21.32 5.77 -12.30
N GLU A 63 22.46 5.65 -12.99
CA GLU A 63 23.29 6.79 -13.37
C GLU A 63 22.47 7.84 -14.14
N ASN A 64 22.63 9.11 -13.78
CA ASN A 64 21.93 10.26 -14.39
C ASN A 64 20.40 10.23 -14.27
N VAL A 65 19.83 9.47 -13.33
CA VAL A 65 18.39 9.48 -13.00
C VAL A 65 18.22 9.86 -11.53
N LEU A 66 17.35 10.82 -11.25
CA LEU A 66 17.08 11.25 -9.87
C LEU A 66 16.52 10.08 -9.04
N THR A 67 17.11 9.81 -7.87
CA THR A 67 16.64 8.71 -7.00
C THR A 67 15.25 8.95 -6.45
N SER A 68 14.86 10.22 -6.27
CA SER A 68 13.50 10.63 -5.92
C SER A 68 12.50 10.25 -7.01
N PHE A 69 12.83 10.49 -8.28
CA PHE A 69 12.03 10.04 -9.42
C PHE A 69 11.93 8.51 -9.48
N ILE A 70 13.06 7.79 -9.29
CA ILE A 70 13.05 6.32 -9.24
C ILE A 70 12.09 5.84 -8.16
N ALA A 71 12.26 6.31 -6.92
CA ALA A 71 11.41 5.90 -5.79
C ALA A 71 9.92 6.19 -6.05
N GLN A 72 9.60 7.29 -6.72
CA GLN A 72 8.23 7.61 -7.06
C GLN A 72 7.65 6.66 -8.13
N TYR A 73 8.33 6.56 -9.29
CA TYR A 73 7.81 5.94 -10.50
C TYR A 73 7.90 4.41 -10.48
N ILE A 74 8.90 3.83 -9.79
CA ILE A 74 9.16 2.38 -9.78
C ILE A 74 7.99 1.54 -9.27
N ARG A 75 7.10 2.15 -8.46
CA ARG A 75 5.89 1.48 -7.94
C ARG A 75 4.93 1.05 -9.03
N LEU A 76 4.94 1.69 -10.20
CA LEU A 76 4.15 1.24 -11.37
C LEU A 76 4.74 0.00 -12.04
N LEU A 77 6.05 -0.19 -11.93
CA LEU A 77 6.81 -1.13 -12.74
C LEU A 77 7.14 -2.41 -11.98
N TYR A 78 7.58 -2.28 -10.73
CA TYR A 78 8.03 -3.41 -9.94
C TYR A 78 6.94 -4.47 -9.66
N PRO A 79 5.64 -4.12 -9.49
CA PRO A 79 4.59 -5.13 -9.38
C PRO A 79 4.57 -6.14 -10.53
N CYS A 80 5.02 -5.75 -11.74
CA CYS A 80 5.03 -6.58 -12.94
C CYS A 80 5.99 -7.79 -12.83
N ILE A 81 7.00 -7.71 -11.96
CA ILE A 81 8.06 -8.72 -11.81
C ILE A 81 8.02 -9.44 -10.46
N LEU A 82 7.06 -9.12 -9.61
CA LEU A 82 6.84 -9.82 -8.34
C LEU A 82 6.02 -11.09 -8.56
N ASN A 83 6.35 -12.15 -7.81
CA ASN A 83 5.74 -13.47 -7.97
C ASN A 83 4.61 -13.71 -6.95
N TYR A 84 3.53 -12.92 -7.06
CA TYR A 84 2.29 -13.12 -6.30
C TYR A 84 1.18 -13.64 -7.21
N GLU A 85 0.21 -14.34 -6.64
CA GLU A 85 -0.95 -14.85 -7.38
C GLU A 85 -2.08 -13.81 -7.44
N ASN A 86 -2.32 -13.11 -6.32
CA ASN A 86 -3.41 -12.16 -6.18
C ASN A 86 -2.92 -10.70 -6.23
N GLY A 87 -3.68 -9.79 -5.63
CA GLY A 87 -3.45 -8.35 -5.72
C GLY A 87 -2.16 -7.89 -5.04
N ILE A 88 -1.44 -7.02 -5.73
CA ILE A 88 -0.43 -6.11 -5.19
C ILE A 88 -1.04 -4.71 -5.16
N LEU A 89 -1.18 -4.15 -3.97
CA LEU A 89 -1.56 -2.75 -3.74
C LEU A 89 -0.30 -1.88 -3.74
N ILE A 90 -0.30 -0.78 -4.48
CA ILE A 90 0.73 0.25 -4.35
C ILE A 90 0.27 1.38 -3.43
N THR A 91 1.16 1.89 -2.57
CA THR A 91 0.88 2.99 -1.62
C THR A 91 2.06 3.96 -1.48
N ASP A 92 1.81 5.14 -0.91
CA ASP A 92 2.84 6.03 -0.39
C ASP A 92 3.37 5.51 0.96
N MET A 93 4.63 5.81 1.28
CA MET A 93 5.29 5.41 2.52
C MET A 93 4.70 6.10 3.76
N ASP A 94 4.21 7.33 3.62
CA ASP A 94 3.60 8.12 4.71
C ASP A 94 2.06 7.96 4.78
N ILE A 95 1.51 6.96 4.08
CA ILE A 95 0.09 6.58 4.16
C ILE A 95 -0.01 5.21 4.85
N LEU A 96 -0.63 5.19 6.03
CA LEU A 96 -0.80 3.99 6.86
C LEU A 96 -2.26 3.52 6.86
N PRO A 97 -2.54 2.21 6.83
CA PRO A 97 -3.90 1.72 7.00
C PRO A 97 -4.39 1.99 8.42
N MET A 98 -5.69 2.28 8.55
CA MET A 98 -6.32 2.61 9.84
C MET A 98 -7.42 1.64 10.27
N ASN A 99 -7.85 0.75 9.37
CA ASN A 99 -8.77 -0.35 9.68
C ASN A 99 -8.40 -1.62 8.89
N ARG A 100 -9.13 -2.71 9.15
CA ARG A 100 -8.87 -4.05 8.57
C ARG A 100 -9.73 -4.39 7.35
N THR A 101 -10.62 -3.49 6.96
CA THR A 101 -11.66 -3.80 5.97
C THR A 101 -11.44 -3.06 4.66
N TYR A 102 -10.97 -1.81 4.72
CA TYR A 102 -10.91 -0.93 3.56
C TYR A 102 -10.12 -1.54 2.39
N TYR A 103 -8.95 -2.11 2.66
CA TYR A 103 -8.05 -2.61 1.60
C TYR A 103 -8.37 -4.03 1.10
N THR A 104 -9.29 -4.75 1.74
CA THR A 104 -9.57 -6.17 1.45
C THR A 104 -11.04 -6.45 1.14
N GLU A 105 -11.97 -5.90 1.92
CA GLU A 105 -13.39 -6.23 1.80
C GLU A 105 -14.01 -5.69 0.52
N HIS A 106 -13.59 -4.50 0.08
CA HIS A 106 -14.12 -3.86 -1.13
C HIS A 106 -13.53 -4.40 -2.43
N ILE A 107 -12.54 -5.30 -2.36
CA ILE A 107 -11.93 -5.91 -3.54
C ILE A 107 -12.22 -7.40 -3.66
N LYS A 108 -12.77 -8.04 -2.62
CA LYS A 108 -12.92 -9.50 -2.51
C LYS A 108 -13.76 -10.12 -3.63
N GLU A 109 -14.78 -9.41 -4.11
CA GLU A 109 -15.72 -9.90 -5.13
C GLU A 109 -15.18 -9.87 -6.56
N TYR A 110 -14.14 -9.07 -6.82
CA TYR A 110 -13.59 -8.92 -8.16
C TYR A 110 -12.64 -10.06 -8.54
N GLU A 111 -12.46 -10.35 -9.81
CA GLU A 111 -11.48 -11.35 -10.24
C GLU A 111 -10.06 -10.77 -10.31
N ASN A 112 -9.03 -11.63 -10.32
CA ASN A 112 -7.63 -11.20 -10.46
C ASN A 112 -7.30 -10.60 -11.85
N THR A 113 -8.27 -10.62 -12.77
CA THR A 113 -8.20 -10.01 -14.11
C THR A 113 -8.51 -8.51 -14.10
N LYS A 114 -8.94 -7.96 -12.95
CA LYS A 114 -9.29 -6.55 -12.81
C LYS A 114 -8.10 -5.70 -12.37
N PHE A 115 -8.11 -4.44 -12.79
CA PHE A 115 -7.34 -3.37 -12.16
C PHE A 115 -8.30 -2.52 -11.33
N ILE A 116 -8.08 -2.42 -10.03
CA ILE A 116 -8.99 -1.73 -9.11
C ILE A 116 -8.31 -0.48 -8.56
N TYR A 117 -8.89 0.67 -8.86
CA TYR A 117 -8.59 1.93 -8.21
C TYR A 117 -9.59 2.15 -7.07
N MET A 118 -9.08 2.14 -5.85
CA MET A 118 -9.88 2.11 -4.62
C MET A 118 -10.39 3.48 -4.16
N ARG A 119 -10.11 4.52 -4.93
CA ARG A 119 -10.67 5.87 -4.73
C ARG A 119 -11.61 6.19 -5.88
N GLU A 120 -12.45 7.18 -5.65
CA GLU A 120 -13.25 7.77 -6.73
C GLU A 120 -12.36 8.62 -7.66
N ASN A 121 -12.96 9.31 -8.62
CA ASN A 121 -12.34 10.11 -9.67
C ASN A 121 -11.66 11.42 -9.17
N ILE A 122 -11.06 11.41 -7.98
CA ILE A 122 -10.49 12.57 -7.28
C ILE A 122 -9.42 13.35 -8.06
N CYS A 123 -8.79 12.73 -9.07
CA CYS A 123 -7.74 13.35 -9.90
C CYS A 123 -8.02 13.23 -11.42
N PHE A 124 -9.19 12.72 -11.83
CA PHE A 124 -9.46 12.44 -13.24
C PHE A 124 -9.61 13.72 -14.07
N SER A 125 -10.04 14.83 -13.47
CA SER A 125 -10.11 16.14 -14.14
C SER A 125 -8.74 16.61 -14.66
N GLU A 126 -7.65 16.08 -14.10
CA GLU A 126 -6.28 16.35 -14.50
C GLU A 126 -5.64 15.18 -15.26
N SER A 127 -6.44 14.21 -15.71
CA SER A 127 -5.97 12.96 -16.34
C SER A 127 -4.96 12.20 -15.48
N GLN A 128 -5.24 12.11 -14.17
CA GLN A 128 -4.39 11.43 -13.20
C GLN A 128 -5.18 10.38 -12.43
N ILE A 129 -4.50 9.29 -12.07
CA ILE A 129 -4.95 8.31 -11.07
C ILE A 129 -4.05 8.46 -9.86
N ALA A 130 -4.62 8.63 -8.66
CA ALA A 130 -3.83 8.76 -7.45
C ALA A 130 -3.05 7.46 -7.19
N MET A 131 -1.74 7.57 -6.94
CA MET A 131 -0.84 6.41 -6.86
C MET A 131 -1.22 5.41 -5.76
N CYS A 132 -1.71 5.86 -4.61
CA CYS A 132 -1.68 5.05 -3.39
C CYS A 132 -2.82 4.04 -3.21
N TYR A 133 -3.67 3.89 -4.22
CA TYR A 133 -4.95 3.19 -4.10
C TYR A 133 -5.19 2.20 -5.23
N ASN A 134 -4.12 1.71 -5.85
CA ASN A 134 -4.24 0.86 -7.02
C ASN A 134 -3.81 -0.56 -6.70
N VAL A 135 -4.71 -1.51 -6.94
CA VAL A 135 -4.48 -2.93 -6.71
C VAL A 135 -4.80 -3.74 -7.96
N ALA A 136 -3.86 -4.60 -8.36
CA ALA A 136 -4.03 -5.56 -9.44
C ALA A 136 -3.10 -6.74 -9.25
N SER A 137 -3.35 -7.85 -9.95
CA SER A 137 -2.40 -8.97 -9.96
C SER A 137 -1.13 -8.61 -10.74
N PRO A 138 0.01 -9.27 -10.49
CA PRO A 138 1.23 -9.04 -11.28
C PRO A 138 1.03 -9.19 -12.78
N LEU A 139 0.13 -10.10 -13.18
CA LEU A 139 -0.23 -10.32 -14.58
C LEU A 139 -0.85 -9.06 -15.20
N ILE A 140 -1.78 -8.41 -14.50
CA ILE A 140 -2.43 -7.19 -14.97
C ILE A 140 -1.46 -6.00 -14.96
N TRP A 141 -0.62 -5.86 -13.92
CA TRP A 141 0.47 -4.87 -13.94
C TRP A 141 1.37 -5.06 -15.17
N LYS A 142 1.79 -6.29 -15.44
CA LYS A 142 2.61 -6.65 -16.61
C LYS A 142 1.91 -6.36 -17.94
N GLU A 143 0.63 -6.64 -18.05
CA GLU A 143 -0.16 -6.38 -19.26
C GLU A 143 -0.28 -4.87 -19.54
N ILE A 144 -0.48 -4.06 -18.51
CA ILE A 144 -0.64 -2.60 -18.64
C ILE A 144 0.69 -1.90 -18.96
N PHE A 145 1.77 -2.29 -18.27
CA PHE A 145 3.06 -1.59 -18.33
C PHE A 145 4.10 -2.24 -19.26
N GLU A 146 3.83 -3.46 -19.72
CA GLU A 146 4.67 -4.24 -20.64
C GLU A 146 6.08 -4.50 -20.08
N ILE A 147 6.16 -4.77 -18.76
CA ILE A 147 7.42 -5.03 -18.05
C ILE A 147 7.52 -6.52 -17.72
N ASN A 148 8.59 -7.16 -18.18
CA ASN A 148 8.83 -8.60 -18.03
C ASN A 148 10.08 -8.93 -17.21
N SER A 149 10.98 -7.96 -17.02
CA SER A 149 12.26 -8.16 -16.35
C SER A 149 12.69 -6.94 -15.51
N LEU A 150 13.69 -7.14 -14.66
CA LEU A 150 14.32 -6.03 -13.93
C LEU A 150 15.03 -5.05 -14.87
N GLU A 151 15.52 -5.51 -16.02
CA GLU A 151 16.13 -4.63 -17.02
C GLU A 151 15.08 -3.72 -17.66
N ASP A 152 13.90 -4.26 -18.00
CA ASP A 152 12.78 -3.46 -18.50
C ASP A 152 12.39 -2.35 -17.51
N VAL A 153 12.44 -2.63 -16.20
CA VAL A 153 12.21 -1.62 -15.15
C VAL A 153 13.26 -0.51 -15.25
N ARG A 154 14.55 -0.88 -15.34
CA ARG A 154 15.66 0.08 -15.43
C ARG A 154 15.57 0.93 -16.70
N ASP A 155 15.31 0.30 -17.83
CA ASP A 155 15.20 0.98 -19.12
C ASP A 155 13.99 1.91 -19.16
N ARG A 156 12.82 1.46 -18.67
CA ARG A 156 11.64 2.31 -18.57
C ARG A 156 11.90 3.55 -17.71
N LEU A 157 12.55 3.40 -16.55
CA LEU A 157 12.89 4.52 -15.67
C LEU A 157 13.82 5.52 -16.37
N LYS A 158 14.88 5.04 -17.03
CA LYS A 158 15.81 5.89 -17.81
C LYS A 158 15.07 6.63 -18.93
N THR A 159 14.31 5.90 -19.74
CA THR A 159 13.61 6.47 -20.90
C THR A 159 12.60 7.52 -20.47
N VAL A 160 11.77 7.24 -19.45
CA VAL A 160 10.78 8.21 -18.98
C VAL A 160 11.47 9.44 -18.39
N PHE A 161 12.52 9.26 -17.58
CA PHE A 161 13.25 10.38 -17.00
C PHE A 161 13.87 11.27 -18.07
N GLN A 162 14.56 10.69 -19.06
CA GLN A 162 15.24 11.43 -20.13
C GLN A 162 14.27 12.11 -21.11
N SER A 163 13.06 11.57 -21.25
CA SER A 163 12.03 12.12 -22.15
C SER A 163 11.21 13.24 -21.50
N ASN A 164 11.45 13.56 -20.23
CA ASN A 164 10.70 14.55 -19.47
C ASN A 164 11.63 15.54 -18.76
N ILE A 165 11.11 16.74 -18.50
CA ILE A 165 11.77 17.68 -17.60
C ILE A 165 11.33 17.32 -16.18
N VAL A 166 12.28 16.91 -15.35
CA VAL A 166 12.03 16.59 -13.94
C VAL A 166 12.91 17.47 -13.07
N LEU A 167 12.28 18.29 -12.24
CA LEU A 167 12.95 19.11 -11.25
C LEU A 167 12.77 18.45 -9.88
N GLU A 168 13.87 18.28 -9.14
CA GLU A 168 13.82 17.63 -7.84
C GLU A 168 12.97 18.42 -6.84
N GLY A 169 12.17 17.71 -6.03
CA GLY A 169 11.36 18.29 -4.95
C GLY A 169 9.86 18.13 -5.15
N GLY A 170 9.13 18.13 -4.03
CA GLY A 170 7.67 18.00 -4.00
C GLY A 170 6.96 19.10 -4.77
N GLY A 171 6.05 18.72 -5.69
CA GLY A 171 5.22 19.65 -6.46
C GLY A 171 5.94 20.41 -7.57
N ASN A 172 7.21 20.11 -7.83
CA ASN A 172 7.96 20.71 -8.94
C ASN A 172 7.58 20.08 -10.29
N VAL A 173 8.14 20.61 -11.38
CA VAL A 173 7.91 20.10 -12.74
C VAL A 173 8.28 18.61 -12.81
N GLY A 174 7.37 17.80 -13.34
CA GLY A 174 7.52 16.35 -13.45
C GLY A 174 7.03 15.55 -12.22
N TRP A 175 6.56 16.23 -11.17
CA TRP A 175 6.09 15.57 -9.94
C TRP A 175 4.94 14.58 -10.14
N CYS A 176 4.06 14.78 -11.11
CA CYS A 176 2.90 13.90 -11.34
C CYS A 176 3.07 12.94 -12.53
N ILE A 177 4.28 12.77 -13.06
CA ILE A 177 4.51 11.93 -14.26
C ILE A 177 4.02 10.49 -14.04
N ASP A 178 4.24 9.93 -12.85
CA ASP A 178 3.75 8.60 -12.49
C ASP A 178 2.22 8.51 -12.54
N GLN A 179 1.51 9.47 -11.96
CA GLN A 179 0.05 9.53 -11.95
C GLN A 179 -0.55 9.72 -13.35
N LEU A 180 0.09 10.56 -14.17
CA LEU A 180 -0.30 10.81 -15.56
C LEU A 180 -0.11 9.55 -16.42
N HIS A 181 1.06 8.89 -16.31
CA HIS A 181 1.33 7.65 -17.04
C HIS A 181 0.44 6.50 -16.56
N LEU A 182 0.17 6.41 -15.25
CA LEU A 182 -0.76 5.43 -14.71
C LEU A 182 -2.15 5.61 -15.32
N TYR A 183 -2.67 6.84 -15.33
CA TYR A 183 -3.96 7.15 -15.96
C TYR A 183 -3.97 6.76 -17.43
N GLU A 184 -3.00 7.25 -18.22
CA GLU A 184 -2.93 6.97 -19.65
C GLU A 184 -2.91 5.46 -19.93
N LYS A 185 -2.05 4.72 -19.23
CA LYS A 185 -1.87 3.28 -19.44
C LYS A 185 -3.10 2.48 -19.03
N VAL A 186 -3.69 2.79 -17.88
CA VAL A 186 -4.89 2.09 -17.37
C VAL A 186 -6.10 2.38 -18.25
N ILE A 187 -6.32 3.63 -18.66
CA ILE A 187 -7.46 3.99 -19.52
C ILE A 187 -7.32 3.35 -20.90
N ASN A 188 -6.15 3.43 -21.53
CA ASN A 188 -5.89 2.77 -22.82
C ASN A 188 -6.05 1.24 -22.77
N TRP A 189 -5.66 0.62 -21.64
CA TRP A 189 -5.89 -0.80 -21.40
C TRP A 189 -7.37 -1.10 -21.18
N ASN A 190 -8.07 -0.27 -20.43
CA ASN A 190 -9.49 -0.42 -20.16
C ASN A 190 -10.34 -0.30 -21.42
N ASP A 191 -10.01 0.60 -22.35
CA ASP A 191 -10.72 0.76 -23.62
C ASP A 191 -10.74 -0.54 -24.45
N LYS A 192 -9.76 -1.42 -24.23
CA LYS A 192 -9.63 -2.71 -24.91
C LYS A 192 -10.25 -3.87 -24.14
N THR A 193 -10.31 -3.77 -22.81
CA THR A 193 -10.58 -4.92 -21.93
C THR A 193 -11.83 -4.78 -21.06
N ASN A 194 -12.26 -3.54 -20.81
CA ASN A 194 -13.32 -3.19 -19.86
C ASN A 194 -13.09 -3.79 -18.45
N ASN A 195 -11.83 -3.83 -18.01
CA ASN A 195 -11.40 -4.46 -16.76
C ASN A 195 -10.91 -3.47 -15.69
N PHE A 196 -11.08 -2.16 -15.91
CA PHE A 196 -10.81 -1.14 -14.90
C PHE A 196 -12.03 -0.89 -14.00
N ILE A 197 -11.82 -0.98 -12.70
CA ILE A 197 -12.83 -0.72 -11.67
C ILE A 197 -12.40 0.52 -10.88
N CYS A 198 -13.26 1.54 -10.86
CA CYS A 198 -13.09 2.73 -10.04
C CYS A 198 -14.14 2.71 -8.93
N LEU A 199 -13.70 2.48 -7.69
CA LEU A 199 -14.60 2.38 -6.54
C LEU A 199 -15.18 3.76 -6.17
N LYS A 200 -16.37 3.75 -5.57
CA LYS A 200 -17.03 4.96 -5.09
C LYS A 200 -16.81 5.15 -3.61
N GLU A 201 -16.40 6.34 -3.19
CA GLU A 201 -16.06 6.61 -1.77
C GLU A 201 -17.27 6.40 -0.85
N LYS A 202 -18.48 6.71 -1.32
CA LYS A 202 -19.73 6.43 -0.59
C LYS A 202 -19.93 4.94 -0.28
N ASP A 203 -19.42 4.04 -1.13
CA ASP A 203 -19.61 2.59 -1.02
C ASP A 203 -18.46 1.96 -0.23
N THR A 204 -17.26 2.56 -0.28
CA THR A 204 -16.09 2.12 0.50
C THR A 204 -16.02 2.76 1.90
N GLY A 205 -16.83 3.79 2.16
CA GLY A 205 -16.76 4.56 3.39
C GLY A 205 -15.40 5.25 3.58
N PHE A 206 -14.74 5.63 2.49
CA PHE A 206 -13.41 6.23 2.56
C PHE A 206 -13.42 7.48 3.45
N HIS A 207 -12.57 7.46 4.48
CA HIS A 207 -12.40 8.58 5.38
C HIS A 207 -10.95 8.61 5.86
N ARG A 208 -10.19 9.61 5.40
CA ARG A 208 -8.79 9.79 5.79
C ARG A 208 -8.68 10.56 7.10
N LEU A 209 -7.80 10.12 7.99
CA LEU A 209 -7.21 10.98 9.00
C LEU A 209 -6.04 11.74 8.36
N ASN A 210 -6.18 13.03 8.06
CA ASN A 210 -5.12 13.79 7.42
C ASN A 210 -4.34 14.60 8.45
N ARG A 211 -3.00 14.56 8.43
CA ARG A 211 -2.14 15.39 9.30
C ARG A 211 -2.45 16.89 9.28
N PHE A 212 -3.11 17.40 8.25
CA PHE A 212 -3.49 18.80 8.14
C PHE A 212 -4.80 19.15 8.86
N ASP A 213 -5.58 18.14 9.28
CA ASP A 213 -6.93 18.32 9.83
C ASP A 213 -6.93 18.43 11.36
N PHE A 214 -5.79 18.16 12.02
CA PHE A 214 -5.65 18.22 13.46
C PHE A 214 -4.26 18.72 13.85
N TYR A 215 -4.04 18.94 15.16
CA TYR A 215 -2.73 19.25 15.76
C TYR A 215 -2.41 18.33 16.94
N GLN A 216 -3.44 17.81 17.60
CA GLN A 216 -3.36 16.89 18.73
C GLN A 216 -4.52 15.88 18.63
N LEU A 217 -4.33 14.71 19.24
CA LEU A 217 -5.37 13.69 19.34
C LEU A 217 -6.36 14.05 20.46
N ASP A 218 -7.52 14.57 20.09
CA ASP A 218 -8.64 14.69 21.02
C ASP A 218 -9.34 13.33 21.23
N ASP A 219 -10.30 13.28 22.15
CA ASP A 219 -10.95 12.02 22.51
C ASP A 219 -11.84 11.47 21.38
N ILE A 220 -12.38 12.33 20.51
CA ILE A 220 -13.17 11.92 19.35
C ILE A 220 -12.27 11.24 18.32
N ILE A 221 -11.12 11.84 18.01
CA ILE A 221 -10.14 11.26 17.09
C ILE A 221 -9.66 9.91 17.64
N LYS A 222 -9.32 9.82 18.93
CA LYS A 222 -8.89 8.55 19.54
C LYS A 222 -9.97 7.47 19.43
N GLU A 223 -11.21 7.81 19.78
CA GLU A 223 -12.34 6.89 19.68
C GLU A 223 -12.56 6.42 18.23
N ASN A 224 -12.51 7.34 17.27
CA ASN A 224 -12.65 7.02 15.85
C ASN A 224 -11.53 6.11 15.33
N ILE A 225 -10.28 6.33 15.77
CA ILE A 225 -9.15 5.45 15.43
C ILE A 225 -9.41 4.04 15.98
N SER A 226 -9.73 3.92 17.27
CA SER A 226 -9.96 2.62 17.91
C SER A 226 -11.19 1.88 17.35
N ASN A 227 -12.20 2.61 16.90
CA ASN A 227 -13.40 2.06 16.25
C ASN A 227 -13.20 1.76 14.75
N GLY A 228 -12.04 2.05 14.17
CA GLY A 228 -11.73 1.77 12.77
C GLY A 228 -12.49 2.64 11.77
N VAL A 229 -12.89 3.85 12.17
CA VAL A 229 -13.65 4.80 11.34
C VAL A 229 -12.84 5.30 10.15
N TYR A 230 -11.53 5.48 10.32
CA TYR A 230 -10.65 5.94 9.26
C TYR A 230 -10.19 4.77 8.37
N ALA A 231 -10.11 5.02 7.07
CA ALA A 231 -9.55 4.10 6.07
C ALA A 231 -8.02 4.12 6.11
N ASP A 232 -7.45 5.33 6.08
CA ASP A 232 -6.01 5.57 6.11
C ASP A 232 -5.63 6.80 6.94
N TYR A 233 -4.35 6.89 7.26
CA TYR A 233 -3.73 8.02 7.95
C TYR A 233 -2.59 8.58 7.11
N HIS A 234 -2.65 9.88 6.83
CA HIS A 234 -1.53 10.61 6.23
C HIS A 234 -0.63 11.19 7.30
N CYS A 235 0.55 10.60 7.47
CA CYS A 235 1.42 10.83 8.62
C CYS A 235 1.94 12.27 8.70
N TYR A 236 2.17 12.76 9.92
CA TYR A 236 3.01 13.94 10.11
C TYR A 236 4.46 13.64 9.74
N ARG A 237 5.12 14.59 9.09
CA ARG A 237 6.49 14.45 8.58
C ARG A 237 7.36 15.62 9.03
N PRO A 238 8.68 15.42 9.26
CA PRO A 238 9.40 14.13 9.20
C PRO A 238 9.08 13.23 10.41
N MET A 239 9.31 11.91 10.26
CA MET A 239 8.97 10.93 11.30
C MET A 239 9.75 11.19 12.60
N SER A 240 11.02 11.56 12.54
CA SER A 240 11.85 11.90 13.70
C SER A 240 11.24 13.01 14.57
N THR A 241 10.75 14.09 13.96
CA THR A 241 10.09 15.21 14.68
C THR A 241 8.74 14.79 15.26
N TYR A 242 7.96 14.01 14.52
CA TYR A 242 6.57 13.69 14.87
C TYR A 242 6.37 12.24 15.37
N HIS A 243 7.45 11.58 15.79
CA HIS A 243 7.43 10.17 16.19
C HIS A 243 6.37 9.90 17.26
N LYS A 244 6.21 10.82 18.22
CA LYS A 244 5.25 10.68 19.31
C LYS A 244 3.81 10.58 18.78
N ILE A 245 3.36 11.54 17.98
CA ILE A 245 1.97 11.55 17.49
C ILE A 245 1.70 10.40 16.51
N ASN A 246 2.68 10.07 15.65
CA ASN A 246 2.56 8.95 14.72
C ASN A 246 2.47 7.61 15.47
N ASN A 247 3.28 7.41 16.52
CA ASN A 247 3.24 6.19 17.35
C ASN A 247 2.00 6.15 18.24
N ASP A 248 1.55 7.27 18.80
CA ASP A 248 0.30 7.35 19.57
C ASP A 248 -0.90 6.88 18.70
N ILE A 249 -0.93 7.29 17.42
CA ILE A 249 -1.94 6.83 16.45
C ILE A 249 -1.82 5.32 16.20
N TYR A 250 -0.61 4.81 15.96
CA TYR A 250 -0.36 3.37 15.78
C TYR A 250 -0.82 2.55 16.99
N ASP A 251 -0.58 3.02 18.20
CA ASP A 251 -0.93 2.33 19.43
C ASP A 251 -2.45 2.23 19.62
N LEU A 252 -3.20 3.26 19.22
CA LEU A 252 -4.67 3.30 19.25
C LEU A 252 -5.34 2.34 18.25
N LEU A 253 -4.61 1.86 17.24
CA LEU A 253 -5.15 0.93 16.24
C LEU A 253 -5.63 -0.38 16.89
N PRO A 254 -6.76 -0.94 16.43
CA PRO A 254 -7.33 -2.14 17.02
C PRO A 254 -6.38 -3.33 16.92
N ALA A 255 -6.07 -3.93 18.08
CA ALA A 255 -5.37 -5.21 18.14
C ALA A 255 -6.17 -6.30 17.41
N MET A 256 -5.50 -7.39 17.04
CA MET A 256 -6.20 -8.59 16.55
C MET A 256 -7.27 -8.97 17.58
N PRO A 257 -8.52 -9.25 17.16
CA PRO A 257 -9.47 -9.91 18.05
C PRO A 257 -8.76 -11.14 18.60
N LYS A 258 -8.65 -11.26 19.94
CA LYS A 258 -8.25 -12.53 20.53
C LYS A 258 -9.20 -13.56 19.96
N GLU A 259 -8.68 -14.58 19.30
CA GLU A 259 -9.51 -15.68 18.80
C GLU A 259 -10.46 -16.08 19.93
N VAL A 260 -11.76 -15.97 19.68
CA VAL A 260 -12.77 -16.49 20.59
C VAL A 260 -12.49 -17.98 20.65
N GLN A 261 -11.87 -18.44 21.73
CA GLN A 261 -11.71 -19.86 21.99
C GLN A 261 -13.09 -20.48 21.87
N SER A 262 -13.26 -21.30 20.84
CA SER A 262 -14.50 -22.02 20.60
C SER A 262 -14.82 -22.84 21.85
N PRO A 263 -16.06 -22.80 22.37
CA PRO A 263 -16.40 -23.52 23.58
C PRO A 263 -16.15 -25.01 23.34
N GLN A 264 -15.26 -25.59 24.14
CA GLN A 264 -14.98 -27.02 24.13
C GLN A 264 -16.32 -27.77 24.20
N LEU A 265 -16.61 -28.53 23.14
CA LEU A 265 -17.71 -29.49 23.11
C LEU A 265 -17.52 -30.48 24.27
N ILE A 266 -18.22 -30.26 25.37
CA ILE A 266 -18.34 -31.23 26.45
C ILE A 266 -19.07 -32.43 25.87
N SER A 267 -18.31 -33.45 25.49
CA SER A 267 -18.84 -34.74 25.08
C SER A 267 -19.65 -35.35 26.23
N LYS A 268 -20.97 -35.41 26.06
CA LYS A 268 -21.85 -36.18 26.95
C LYS A 268 -21.51 -37.67 26.78
N LYS A 269 -20.67 -38.22 27.66
CA LYS A 269 -20.55 -39.68 27.85
C LYS A 269 -21.91 -40.24 28.28
N ARG A 270 -22.63 -40.84 27.32
CA ARG A 270 -23.74 -41.76 27.58
C ARG A 270 -23.21 -42.95 28.40
N ARG A 271 -23.51 -42.99 29.70
CA ARG A 271 -23.38 -44.21 30.51
C ARG A 271 -24.48 -45.19 30.09
N GLY A 272 -24.10 -46.17 29.28
CA GLY A 272 -24.91 -47.33 28.98
C GLY A 272 -25.12 -48.20 30.22
N LYS A 273 -26.39 -48.41 30.59
CA LYS A 273 -26.84 -49.48 31.48
C LYS A 273 -26.44 -50.84 30.86
N ARG A 274 -25.77 -51.70 31.61
CA ARG A 274 -25.85 -53.16 31.44
C ARG A 274 -26.26 -53.80 32.75
N ARG A 275 -27.44 -54.42 32.73
CA ARG A 275 -27.99 -55.37 33.70
C ARG A 275 -27.53 -56.78 33.35
N LYS A 276 -27.62 -57.67 34.36
CA LYS A 276 -27.57 -59.16 34.37
C LYS A 276 -26.14 -59.73 34.45
N LYS A 277 -25.81 -60.67 35.33
CA LYS A 277 -26.61 -61.65 36.12
C LYS A 277 -26.08 -61.69 37.54
#